data_AF-A0A238YCL7-F1
#
_entry.id   AF-A0A238YCL7-F1
#
_cell.length_a   1.000
_cell.length_b   1.000
_cell.length_c   1.000
_cell.angle_alpha   90.00
_cell.angle_beta   90.00
_cell.angle_gamma   90.00
#
_symmetry.space_group_name_H-M   'P 1'
#
loop_
_entity.id
_entity.type
_entity.pdbx_description
1 polymer ?
#
loop_
_entity_poly.entity_id
_entity_poly.type
_entity_poly.pdbx_seq_one_letter_code
_entity_poly.pdbx_strand_id
1 'polypeptide(L)'
;MSQEIFDPVLERFLLPAQRAEATAELAARGAAALPVLTALFDGSARNSYGMPYRDLGMPLLCGLVAARRLGTIAQPLEPFICAALRARHHYAAEALGALGSLSEDSIIALANALQDNALLAYESALALSLCGATGHPAVMEAGAVSSIAAKALASISSSV
;
A
#
# COMPACT_ATOMS: atom_id res chain seq x y z
N MET A 1 -17.60 20.00 -12.18
CA MET A 1 -18.47 19.18 -11.29
C MET A 1 -17.88 17.80 -11.28
N SER A 2 -17.12 17.45 -10.24
CA SER A 2 -16.61 16.09 -10.07
C SER A 2 -17.80 15.19 -9.77
N GLN A 3 -18.09 14.21 -10.64
CA GLN A 3 -19.10 13.20 -10.32
C GLN A 3 -18.60 12.39 -9.13
N GLU A 4 -19.38 12.33 -8.05
CA GLU A 4 -19.09 11.48 -6.91
C GLU A 4 -19.13 10.03 -7.37
N ILE A 5 -18.02 9.31 -7.22
CA ILE A 5 -17.95 7.88 -7.54
C ILE A 5 -18.48 7.13 -6.34
N PHE A 6 -19.70 6.62 -6.48
CA PHE A 6 -20.29 5.66 -5.56
C PHE A 6 -20.15 4.25 -6.14
N ASP A 7 -19.33 3.41 -5.51
CA ASP A 7 -19.26 1.98 -5.80
C ASP A 7 -19.76 1.19 -4.59
N PRO A 8 -20.80 0.34 -4.72
CA PRO A 8 -21.33 -0.46 -3.61
C PRO A 8 -20.29 -1.32 -2.90
N VAL A 9 -19.19 -1.68 -3.56
CA VAL A 9 -18.12 -2.47 -2.94
C VAL A 9 -17.43 -1.72 -1.79
N LEU A 10 -17.40 -0.39 -1.85
CA LEU A 10 -16.77 0.45 -0.83
C LEU A 10 -17.62 0.52 0.45
N GLU A 11 -18.95 0.53 0.35
CA GLU A 11 -19.83 0.44 1.52
C GLU A 11 -19.63 -0.89 2.25
N ARG A 12 -19.38 -1.98 1.50
CA ARG A 12 -19.10 -3.30 2.08
C ARG A 12 -17.77 -3.33 2.85
N PHE A 13 -16.84 -2.40 2.63
CA PHE A 13 -15.65 -2.26 3.48
C PHE A 13 -15.98 -1.80 4.90
N LEU A 14 -17.11 -1.13 5.11
CA LEU A 14 -17.56 -0.74 6.45
C LEU A 14 -18.03 -1.95 7.26
N LEU A 15 -18.56 -2.98 6.59
CA LEU A 15 -19.16 -4.15 7.20
C LEU A 15 -18.10 -5.25 7.45
N PRO A 16 -17.72 -5.54 8.72
CA PRO A 16 -16.64 -6.48 9.02
C PRO A 16 -16.79 -7.86 8.35
N ALA A 17 -18.02 -8.38 8.30
CA ALA A 17 -18.32 -9.68 7.71
C ALA A 17 -18.15 -9.74 6.19
N GLN A 18 -18.12 -8.58 5.50
CA GLN A 18 -18.09 -8.52 4.04
C GLN A 18 -16.75 -8.01 3.48
N ARG A 19 -15.85 -7.49 4.32
CA ARG A 19 -14.57 -6.89 3.90
C ARG A 19 -13.75 -7.82 3.02
N ALA A 20 -13.52 -9.05 3.48
CA ALA A 20 -12.66 -9.99 2.77
C ALA A 20 -13.19 -10.31 1.36
N GLU A 21 -14.51 -10.51 1.25
CA GLU A 21 -15.19 -10.77 -0.01
C GLU A 21 -15.18 -9.54 -0.92
N ALA A 22 -15.51 -8.36 -0.39
CA ALA A 22 -15.50 -7.10 -1.13
C ALA A 22 -14.09 -6.75 -1.65
N THR A 23 -13.05 -6.99 -0.85
CA THR A 23 -11.65 -6.80 -1.28
C THR A 23 -11.28 -7.76 -2.38
N ALA A 24 -11.70 -9.03 -2.29
CA ALA A 24 -11.47 -10.03 -3.33
C ALA A 24 -12.22 -9.68 -4.62
N GLU A 25 -13.48 -9.27 -4.51
CA GLU A 25 -14.31 -8.82 -5.62
C GLU A 25 -13.67 -7.63 -6.34
N LEU A 26 -13.30 -6.58 -5.61
CA LEU A 26 -12.67 -5.40 -6.20
C LEU A 26 -11.37 -5.77 -6.91
N ALA A 27 -10.51 -6.59 -6.29
CA ALA A 27 -9.28 -7.05 -6.94
C ALA A 27 -9.54 -7.89 -8.20
N ALA A 28 -10.58 -8.74 -8.19
CA ALA A 28 -10.96 -9.57 -9.34
C ALA A 28 -11.40 -8.75 -10.57
N ARG A 29 -11.74 -7.46 -10.40
CA ARG A 29 -12.07 -6.55 -11.51
C ARG A 29 -10.84 -6.13 -12.33
N GLY A 30 -9.62 -6.43 -11.88
CA GLY A 30 -8.39 -6.07 -12.59
C GLY A 30 -8.29 -4.57 -12.83
N ALA A 31 -7.99 -4.15 -14.06
CA ALA A 31 -7.86 -2.73 -14.41
C ALA A 31 -9.14 -1.91 -14.18
N ALA A 32 -10.33 -2.54 -14.18
CA ALA A 32 -11.59 -1.85 -13.90
C ALA A 32 -11.71 -1.43 -12.42
N ALA A 33 -10.85 -1.94 -11.53
CA ALA A 33 -10.77 -1.49 -10.14
C ALA A 33 -10.06 -0.14 -9.99
N LEU A 34 -9.24 0.28 -10.96
CA LEU A 34 -8.38 1.45 -10.83
C LEU A 34 -9.15 2.74 -10.55
N PRO A 35 -10.24 3.08 -11.29
CA PRO A 35 -10.99 4.30 -11.00
C PRO A 35 -11.60 4.30 -9.59
N VAL A 36 -12.06 3.13 -9.11
CA VAL A 36 -12.66 2.97 -7.78
C VAL A 36 -11.60 3.15 -6.68
N LEU A 37 -10.42 2.54 -6.85
CA LEU A 37 -9.31 2.68 -5.92
C LEU A 37 -8.71 4.08 -5.92
N THR A 38 -8.58 4.72 -7.09
CA THR A 38 -8.19 6.13 -7.18
C THR A 38 -9.17 7.00 -6.40
N ALA A 39 -10.48 6.83 -6.62
CA ALA A 39 -11.50 7.60 -5.93
C ALA A 39 -11.51 7.35 -4.42
N LEU A 40 -11.23 6.11 -3.99
CA LEU A 40 -11.05 5.79 -2.58
C LEU A 40 -9.87 6.55 -2.00
N PHE A 41 -8.68 6.48 -2.63
CA PHE A 41 -7.45 7.06 -2.08
C PHE A 41 -7.40 8.58 -2.14
N ASP A 42 -7.91 9.19 -3.21
CA ASP A 42 -7.97 10.66 -3.35
C ASP A 42 -9.07 11.28 -2.47
N GLY A 43 -10.01 10.48 -1.98
CA GLY A 43 -11.09 10.88 -1.08
C GLY A 43 -12.32 11.45 -1.77
N SER A 44 -12.42 11.27 -3.09
CA SER A 44 -13.61 11.63 -3.86
C SER A 44 -14.75 10.61 -3.67
N ALA A 45 -14.44 9.34 -3.37
CA ALA A 45 -15.43 8.35 -2.99
C ALA A 45 -15.86 8.57 -1.53
N ARG A 46 -17.17 8.74 -1.34
CA ARG A 46 -17.80 9.02 -0.04
C ARG A 46 -18.85 7.97 0.29
N ASN A 47 -19.03 7.69 1.58
CA ASN A 47 -20.12 6.83 2.06
C ASN A 47 -21.46 7.57 2.06
N SER A 48 -22.53 6.84 2.40
CA SER A 48 -23.90 7.36 2.55
C SER A 48 -24.05 8.53 3.54
N TYR A 49 -23.06 8.78 4.40
CA TYR A 49 -23.02 9.92 5.33
C TYR A 49 -22.17 11.10 4.81
N GLY A 50 -21.67 11.02 3.57
CA GLY A 50 -20.80 12.04 2.97
C GLY A 50 -19.34 12.01 3.44
N MET A 51 -18.94 10.99 4.21
CA MET A 51 -17.57 10.86 4.71
C MET A 51 -16.67 10.16 3.68
N PRO A 52 -15.48 10.71 3.36
CA PRO A 52 -14.53 10.06 2.45
C PRO A 52 -14.07 8.70 2.98
N TYR A 53 -14.03 7.68 2.12
CA TYR A 53 -13.58 6.35 2.54
C TYR A 53 -12.10 6.33 2.98
N ARG A 54 -11.23 7.16 2.41
CA ARG A 54 -9.82 7.25 2.87
C ARG A 54 -9.67 7.70 4.32
N ASP A 55 -10.63 8.47 4.83
CA ASP A 55 -10.60 8.98 6.21
C ASP A 55 -11.15 7.93 7.20
N LEU A 56 -11.62 6.79 6.67
CA LEU A 56 -12.09 5.63 7.42
C LEU A 56 -10.99 4.57 7.41
N GLY A 57 -10.47 4.23 8.59
CA GLY A 57 -9.32 3.32 8.72
C GLY A 57 -9.51 2.00 7.98
N MET A 58 -10.63 1.29 8.19
CA MET A 58 -10.82 -0.03 7.57
C MET A 58 -10.98 0.00 6.03
N PRO A 59 -11.79 0.89 5.43
CA PRO A 59 -11.84 1.06 3.99
C PRO A 59 -10.48 1.36 3.35
N LEU A 60 -9.68 2.24 3.93
CA LEU A 60 -8.33 2.52 3.43
C LEU A 60 -7.47 1.25 3.39
N LEU A 61 -7.46 0.47 4.48
CA LEU A 61 -6.71 -0.80 4.54
C LEU A 61 -7.23 -1.82 3.51
N CYS A 62 -8.55 -1.93 3.34
CA CYS A 62 -9.15 -2.80 2.32
C CYS A 62 -8.75 -2.38 0.90
N GLY A 63 -8.67 -1.07 0.63
CA GLY A 63 -8.18 -0.52 -0.64
C GLY A 63 -6.71 -0.86 -0.90
N LEU A 64 -5.84 -0.73 0.11
CA LEU A 64 -4.41 -1.10 0.00
C LEU A 64 -4.24 -2.60 -0.26
N VAL A 65 -5.02 -3.46 0.41
CA VAL A 65 -4.99 -4.91 0.17
C VAL A 65 -5.50 -5.25 -1.23
N ALA A 66 -6.52 -4.55 -1.73
CA ALA A 66 -6.98 -4.70 -3.10
C ALA A 66 -5.90 -4.29 -4.12
N ALA A 67 -5.24 -3.14 -3.90
CA ALA A 67 -4.13 -2.68 -4.73
C ALA A 67 -2.97 -3.68 -4.76
N ARG A 68 -2.60 -4.24 -3.60
CA ARG A 68 -1.61 -5.33 -3.52
C ARG A 68 -2.00 -6.54 -4.37
N ARG A 69 -3.27 -6.96 -4.32
CA ARG A 69 -3.77 -8.11 -5.09
C ARG A 69 -3.79 -7.86 -6.60
N LEU A 70 -3.94 -6.61 -7.02
CA LEU A 70 -3.83 -6.22 -8.44
C LEU A 70 -2.38 -6.32 -8.95
N GLY A 71 -1.39 -6.27 -8.05
CA GLY A 71 0.02 -6.33 -8.41
C GLY A 71 0.43 -5.20 -9.36
N THR A 72 1.10 -5.54 -10.45
CA THR A 72 1.58 -4.57 -11.46
C THR A 72 0.46 -3.75 -12.10
N ILE A 73 -0.79 -4.24 -12.12
CA ILE A 73 -1.95 -3.48 -12.62
C ILE A 73 -2.16 -2.20 -11.79
N ALA A 74 -1.80 -2.21 -10.50
CA ALA A 74 -1.95 -1.09 -9.59
C ALA A 74 -0.82 -0.04 -9.69
N GLN A 75 0.11 -0.13 -10.64
CA GLN A 75 1.19 0.87 -10.80
C GLN A 75 0.68 2.33 -10.84
N PRO A 76 -0.44 2.67 -11.50
CA PRO A 76 -0.96 4.04 -11.48
C PRO A 76 -1.36 4.57 -10.09
N LEU A 77 -1.52 3.68 -9.11
CA LEU A 77 -1.88 4.02 -7.74
C LEU A 77 -0.64 4.29 -6.85
N GLU A 78 0.58 4.09 -7.37
CA GLU A 78 1.82 4.22 -6.62
C GLU A 78 1.92 5.50 -5.77
N PRO A 79 1.59 6.71 -6.28
CA PRO A 79 1.68 7.93 -5.48
C PRO A 79 0.77 7.90 -4.23
N PHE A 80 -0.41 7.29 -4.36
CA PHE A 80 -1.36 7.15 -3.25
C PHE A 80 -0.88 6.12 -2.23
N ILE A 81 -0.34 5.00 -2.71
CA ILE A 81 0.21 3.95 -1.85
C ILE A 81 1.42 4.49 -1.09
N CYS A 82 2.31 5.25 -1.76
CA CYS A 82 3.45 5.92 -1.13
C CYS A 82 3.00 6.93 -0.05
N ALA A 83 1.94 7.71 -0.31
CA ALA A 83 1.35 8.59 0.71
C ALA A 83 0.82 7.80 1.93
N ALA A 84 0.16 6.65 1.70
CA ALA A 84 -0.31 5.78 2.78
C ALA A 84 0.85 5.15 3.59
N LEU A 85 1.97 4.81 2.94
CA LEU A 85 3.18 4.34 3.62
C LEU A 85 3.73 5.40 4.56
N ARG A 86 3.78 6.67 4.13
CA ARG A 86 4.21 7.79 4.99
C ARG A 86 3.28 8.02 6.18
N ALA A 87 2.01 7.67 6.04
CA ALA A 87 1.04 7.61 7.14
C ALA A 87 1.16 6.33 7.99
N ARG A 88 2.23 5.53 7.80
CA ARG A 88 2.59 4.32 8.55
C ARG A 88 1.61 3.16 8.40
N HIS A 89 0.91 3.07 7.26
CA HIS A 89 0.08 1.91 6.94
C HIS A 89 0.93 0.76 6.39
N HIS A 90 1.08 -0.34 7.15
CA HIS A 90 1.92 -1.48 6.74
C HIS A 90 1.48 -2.14 5.43
N TYR A 91 0.17 -2.25 5.16
CA TYR A 91 -0.32 -2.77 3.87
C TYR A 91 0.15 -1.94 2.66
N ALA A 92 0.57 -0.68 2.86
CA ALA A 92 1.13 0.13 1.80
C ALA A 92 2.52 -0.37 1.36
N ALA A 93 3.36 -0.83 2.30
CA ALA A 93 4.64 -1.44 1.96
C ALA A 93 4.44 -2.72 1.13
N GLU A 94 3.53 -3.60 1.58
CA GLU A 94 3.17 -4.80 0.82
C GLU A 94 2.63 -4.47 -0.59
N ALA A 95 1.77 -3.46 -0.70
CA ALA A 95 1.22 -3.03 -1.98
C ALA A 95 2.29 -2.46 -2.92
N LEU A 96 3.24 -1.66 -2.41
CA LEU A 96 4.40 -1.18 -3.19
C LEU A 96 5.26 -2.34 -3.69
N GLY A 97 5.55 -3.34 -2.85
CA GLY A 97 6.29 -4.54 -3.26
C GLY A 97 5.60 -5.32 -4.37
N ALA A 98 4.27 -5.35 -4.38
CA ALA A 98 3.49 -6.04 -5.40
C ALA A 98 3.44 -5.32 -6.76
N LEU A 99 3.82 -4.03 -6.83
CA LEU A 99 3.86 -3.28 -8.09
C LEU A 99 4.97 -3.79 -9.03
N GLY A 100 5.99 -4.46 -8.49
CA GLY A 100 7.11 -5.02 -9.27
C GLY A 100 8.14 -4.00 -9.75
N SER A 101 7.82 -2.69 -9.68
CA SER A 101 8.77 -1.60 -9.90
C SER A 101 8.42 -0.42 -8.99
N LEU A 102 9.46 0.29 -8.53
CA LEU A 102 9.31 1.44 -7.62
C LEU A 102 9.93 2.68 -8.25
N SER A 103 9.25 3.81 -8.10
CA SER A 103 9.84 5.13 -8.29
C SER A 103 10.87 5.44 -7.20
N GLU A 104 11.76 6.38 -7.49
CA GLU A 104 12.73 6.93 -6.53
C GLU A 104 12.04 7.37 -5.22
N ASP A 105 10.88 8.04 -5.33
CA ASP A 105 10.11 8.52 -4.18
C ASP A 105 9.64 7.37 -3.28
N SER A 106 9.15 6.28 -3.89
CA SER A 106 8.73 5.08 -3.17
C SER A 106 9.89 4.35 -2.51
N ILE A 107 11.06 4.30 -3.17
CA ILE A 107 12.28 3.69 -2.60
C ILE A 107 12.72 4.49 -1.36
N ILE A 108 12.76 5.82 -1.46
CA ILE A 108 13.09 6.70 -0.32
C ILE A 108 12.07 6.54 0.81
N ALA A 109 10.78 6.48 0.49
CA ALA A 109 9.73 6.30 1.49
C ALA A 109 9.86 4.95 2.23
N LEU A 110 10.14 3.87 1.51
CA LEU A 110 10.41 2.55 2.09
C LEU A 110 11.70 2.53 2.93
N ALA A 111 12.76 3.19 2.44
CA ALA A 111 14.02 3.32 3.19
C ALA A 111 13.82 4.04 4.54
N ASN A 112 12.98 5.08 4.56
CA ASN A 112 12.59 5.75 5.80
C ASN A 112 11.75 4.84 6.71
N ALA A 113 10.82 4.07 6.11
CA ALA A 113 9.95 3.15 6.84
C ALA A 113 10.71 1.96 7.49
N LEU A 114 11.90 1.60 7.00
CA LEU A 114 12.81 0.62 7.64
C LEU A 114 13.21 1.01 9.07
N GLN A 115 13.14 2.28 9.41
CA GLN A 115 13.56 2.80 10.71
C GLN A 115 12.39 2.95 11.70
N ASP A 116 11.17 2.58 11.29
CA ASP A 116 9.98 2.59 12.15
C ASP A 116 9.93 1.32 13.03
N ASN A 117 8.73 0.84 13.34
CA ASN A 117 8.53 -0.39 14.09
C ASN A 117 8.91 -1.65 13.28
N ALA A 118 9.13 -2.76 13.99
CA ALA A 118 9.61 -4.01 13.41
C ALA A 118 8.72 -4.56 12.28
N LEU A 119 7.38 -4.42 12.38
CA LEU A 119 6.46 -4.88 11.34
C LEU A 119 6.66 -4.06 10.07
N LEU A 120 6.60 -2.74 10.17
CA LEU A 120 6.74 -1.87 9.00
C LEU A 120 8.14 -1.98 8.38
N ALA A 121 9.17 -2.15 9.20
CA ALA A 121 10.52 -2.38 8.72
C ALA A 121 10.65 -3.70 7.94
N TYR A 122 10.06 -4.78 8.44
CA TYR A 122 10.06 -6.07 7.75
C TYR A 122 9.34 -5.99 6.39
N GLU A 123 8.13 -5.44 6.36
CA GLU A 123 7.36 -5.31 5.11
C GLU A 123 8.06 -4.39 4.10
N SER A 124 8.71 -3.32 4.59
CA SER A 124 9.47 -2.41 3.73
C SER A 124 10.71 -3.09 3.14
N ALA A 125 11.44 -3.88 3.95
CA ALA A 125 12.58 -4.66 3.47
C ALA A 125 12.15 -5.70 2.42
N LEU A 126 11.02 -6.38 2.64
CA LEU A 126 10.46 -7.33 1.68
C LEU A 126 10.09 -6.63 0.36
N ALA A 127 9.38 -5.50 0.43
CA ALA A 127 8.99 -4.72 -0.75
C ALA A 127 10.21 -4.25 -1.56
N LEU A 128 11.24 -3.73 -0.88
CA LEU A 128 12.49 -3.34 -1.51
C LEU A 128 13.19 -4.53 -2.18
N SER A 129 13.17 -5.71 -1.56
CA SER A 129 13.76 -6.91 -2.16
C SER A 129 12.99 -7.41 -3.37
N LEU A 130 11.66 -7.44 -3.30
CA LEU A 130 10.80 -7.86 -4.43
C LEU A 130 11.01 -6.97 -5.66
N CYS A 131 11.28 -5.69 -5.45
CA CYS A 131 11.52 -4.73 -6.52
C CYS A 131 13.01 -4.51 -6.85
N GLY A 132 13.93 -5.31 -6.29
CA GLY A 132 15.37 -5.22 -6.57
C GLY A 132 16.03 -3.92 -6.11
N ALA A 133 15.48 -3.24 -5.11
CA ALA A 133 15.88 -1.91 -4.64
C ALA A 133 16.70 -1.94 -3.34
N THR A 134 17.09 -3.11 -2.82
CA THR A 134 17.86 -3.22 -1.56
C THR A 134 19.25 -2.57 -1.62
N GLY A 135 19.85 -2.50 -2.81
CA GLY A 135 21.16 -1.85 -3.02
C GLY A 135 21.10 -0.32 -3.13
N HIS A 136 19.91 0.29 -3.03
CA HIS A 136 19.76 1.73 -3.16
C HIS A 136 20.51 2.47 -2.03
N PRO A 137 21.21 3.60 -2.29
CA PRO A 137 21.99 4.31 -1.28
C PRO A 137 21.21 4.63 0.01
N ALA A 138 19.95 5.09 -0.13
CA ALA A 138 19.10 5.39 1.02
C ALA A 138 18.77 4.14 1.88
N VAL A 139 18.63 2.97 1.25
CA VAL A 139 18.35 1.71 1.95
C VAL A 139 19.59 1.22 2.69
N MET A 140 20.75 1.30 2.05
CA MET A 140 22.04 0.96 2.65
C MET A 140 22.36 1.86 3.85
N GLU A 141 22.10 3.17 3.72
CA GLU A 141 22.24 4.12 4.82
C GLU A 141 21.29 3.78 5.98
N ALA A 142 20.01 3.55 5.71
CA ALA A 142 19.04 3.15 6.73
C ALA A 142 19.48 1.89 7.50
N GLY A 143 20.00 0.88 6.78
CA GLY A 143 20.56 -0.33 7.37
C GLY A 143 21.81 -0.10 8.22
N ALA A 144 22.65 0.88 7.86
CA ALA A 144 23.85 1.22 8.62
C ALA A 144 23.55 1.95 9.93
N VAL A 145 22.50 2.77 9.97
CA VAL A 145 22.19 3.63 11.12
C VAL A 145 21.11 3.07 12.06
N SER A 146 20.29 2.11 11.60
CA SER A 146 19.21 1.52 12.40
C SER A 146 19.36 0.02 12.58
N SER A 147 19.43 -0.42 13.84
CA SER A 147 19.48 -1.85 14.17
C SER A 147 18.21 -2.61 13.76
N ILE A 148 17.05 -1.93 13.71
CA ILE A 148 15.79 -2.51 13.24
C ILE A 148 15.87 -2.72 11.73
N ALA A 149 16.31 -1.70 10.98
CA ALA A 149 16.49 -1.76 9.53
C ALA A 149 17.49 -2.87 9.16
N ALA A 150 18.64 -2.93 9.84
CA ALA A 150 19.66 -3.95 9.61
C ALA A 150 19.10 -5.36 9.78
N LYS A 151 18.34 -5.61 10.85
CA LYS A 151 17.71 -6.91 11.11
C LYS A 151 16.66 -7.27 10.07
N ALA A 152 15.83 -6.30 9.67
CA ALA A 152 14.82 -6.50 8.64
C ALA A 152 15.47 -6.91 7.31
N LEU A 153 16.45 -6.13 6.83
CA LEU A 153 17.18 -6.41 5.58
C LEU A 153 17.93 -7.76 5.61
N ALA A 154 18.54 -8.11 6.74
CA ALA A 154 19.24 -9.39 6.89
C ALA A 154 18.28 -10.60 6.87
N SER A 155 17.07 -10.44 7.42
CA SER A 155 16.06 -11.51 7.47
C SER A 155 15.56 -11.88 6.06
N ILE A 156 15.43 -10.88 5.17
CA ILE A 156 15.01 -11.11 3.78
C ILE A 156 16.13 -11.79 2.98
N SER A 157 17.38 -11.37 3.17
CA SER A 157 18.54 -11.94 2.47
C SER A 157 18.79 -13.43 2.80
N SER A 158 18.20 -13.93 3.89
CA SER A 158 18.31 -15.34 4.30
C SER A 158 17.17 -16.23 3.77
N SER A 159 16.17 -15.63 3.11
CA SER A 159 14.92 -16.28 2.69
C SER A 159 14.77 -16.40 1.16
N VAL A 160 15.75 -15.91 0.40
CA VAL A 160 15.86 -15.99 -1.07
C VAL A 160 17.05 -16.87 -1.42
#